data_AF-A0A5B7SS98-F1
#
_entry.id   AF-A0A5B7SS98-F1
#
_cell.length_a   1.000
_cell.length_b   1.000
_cell.length_c   1.000
_cell.angle_alpha   90.00
_cell.angle_beta   90.00
_cell.angle_gamma   90.00
#
_symmetry.space_group_name_H-M   'P 1'
#
loop_
_entity.id
_entity.type
_entity.pdbx_description
1 polymer ?
#
loop_
_entity_poly.entity_id
_entity_poly.type
_entity_poly.pdbx_seq_one_letter_code
_entity_poly.pdbx_strand_id
1 'polypeptide(L)'
;MSEDNKDFGDKAEDSFDKAKDKANEFAGEAKEAANEFADEAKKAANEFTEGAKEAMDELGGENKKLIAGILAIVLGSLGIHKFILGYQKEGIIMLVCTVALGAITCGIGASVMGLIGLIEGIIYLTKSDAEFYNTYQVGRKPWF
;
A
#
# COMPACT_ATOMS: atom_id res chain seq x y z
N MET A 1 -17.93 68.74 3.03
CA MET A 1 -18.21 67.47 3.73
C MET A 1 -18.66 66.33 2.79
N SER A 2 -19.03 66.59 1.52
CA SER A 2 -19.49 65.54 0.59
C SER A 2 -18.47 65.10 -0.47
N GLU A 3 -17.39 65.86 -0.69
CA GLU A 3 -16.36 65.55 -1.70
C GLU A 3 -15.24 64.66 -1.12
N ASP A 4 -14.80 64.90 0.13
CA ASP A 4 -13.76 64.08 0.79
C ASP A 4 -14.18 62.62 1.03
N ASN A 5 -15.49 62.36 1.14
CA ASN A 5 -16.02 61.02 1.41
C ASN A 5 -16.17 60.16 0.13
N LYS A 6 -16.21 60.80 -1.05
CA LYS A 6 -16.21 60.11 -2.35
C LYS A 6 -14.80 59.70 -2.77
N ASP A 7 -13.81 60.58 -2.60
CA ASP A 7 -12.40 60.31 -2.91
C ASP A 7 -11.84 59.14 -2.08
N PHE A 8 -12.26 59.03 -0.82
CA PHE A 8 -11.87 57.92 0.05
C PHE A 8 -12.54 56.59 -0.34
N GLY A 9 -13.76 56.63 -0.87
CA GLY A 9 -14.51 55.46 -1.33
C GLY A 9 -13.89 54.86 -2.59
N ASP A 10 -13.62 55.68 -3.61
CA ASP A 10 -12.99 55.24 -4.86
C ASP A 10 -11.61 54.61 -4.62
N LYS A 11 -10.81 55.19 -3.71
CA LYS A 11 -9.48 54.67 -3.37
C LYS A 11 -9.53 53.35 -2.60
N ALA A 12 -10.59 53.14 -1.83
CA ALA A 12 -10.84 51.90 -1.10
C ALA A 12 -11.29 50.78 -2.05
N GLU A 13 -12.19 51.07 -3.01
CA GLU A 13 -12.61 50.13 -4.04
C GLU A 13 -11.45 49.71 -4.95
N ASP A 14 -10.63 50.66 -5.43
CA ASP A 14 -9.47 50.36 -6.28
C ASP A 14 -8.43 49.47 -5.57
N SER A 15 -8.26 49.66 -4.26
CA SER A 15 -7.34 48.87 -3.45
C SER A 15 -7.90 47.47 -3.18
N PHE A 16 -9.22 47.34 -3.06
CA PHE A 16 -9.91 46.08 -2.85
C PHE A 16 -9.93 45.24 -4.13
N ASP A 17 -10.19 45.85 -5.29
CA ASP A 17 -10.17 45.16 -6.59
C ASP A 17 -8.77 44.65 -6.93
N LYS A 18 -7.72 45.45 -6.71
CA LYS A 18 -6.33 44.97 -6.86
C LYS A 18 -5.98 43.82 -5.92
N ALA A 19 -6.50 43.82 -4.69
CA ALA A 19 -6.27 42.72 -3.76
C ALA A 19 -6.99 41.44 -4.22
N LYS A 20 -8.21 41.59 -4.76
CA LYS A 20 -9.02 40.48 -5.28
C LYS A 20 -8.42 39.86 -6.54
N ASP A 21 -7.89 40.67 -7.46
CA ASP A 21 -7.24 40.17 -8.68
C ASP A 21 -5.97 39.37 -8.35
N LYS A 22 -5.13 39.86 -7.45
CA LYS A 22 -3.94 39.10 -6.98
C LYS A 22 -4.32 37.81 -6.26
N ALA A 23 -5.41 37.80 -5.51
CA ALA A 23 -5.89 36.59 -4.85
C ALA A 23 -6.37 35.55 -5.89
N ASN A 24 -7.04 35.99 -6.94
CA ASN A 24 -7.47 35.10 -8.03
C ASN A 24 -6.29 34.56 -8.85
N GLU A 25 -5.29 35.38 -9.13
CA GLU A 25 -4.06 34.97 -9.81
C GLU A 25 -3.31 33.90 -8.99
N PHE A 26 -3.08 34.17 -7.70
CA PHE A 26 -2.42 33.23 -6.81
C PHE A 26 -3.22 31.93 -6.61
N ALA A 27 -4.55 32.01 -6.56
CA ALA A 27 -5.41 30.83 -6.50
C ALA A 27 -5.37 30.01 -7.80
N GLY A 28 -5.22 30.67 -8.95
CA GLY A 28 -5.02 30.04 -10.24
C GLY A 28 -3.72 29.25 -10.29
N GLU A 29 -2.61 29.89 -9.94
CA GLU A 29 -1.28 29.26 -9.91
C GLU A 29 -1.21 28.10 -8.92
N ALA A 30 -1.79 28.27 -7.72
CA ALA A 30 -1.84 27.20 -6.73
C ALA A 30 -2.66 25.99 -7.21
N LYS A 31 -3.76 26.23 -7.94
CA LYS A 31 -4.60 25.16 -8.49
C LYS A 31 -3.91 24.44 -9.65
N GLU A 32 -3.16 25.17 -10.48
CA GLU A 32 -2.40 24.60 -11.58
C GLU A 32 -1.27 23.72 -11.07
N ALA A 33 -0.47 24.21 -10.12
CA ALA A 33 0.58 23.44 -9.45
C ALA A 33 0.04 22.19 -8.72
N ALA A 34 -1.14 22.30 -8.10
CA ALA A 34 -1.78 21.16 -7.44
C ALA A 34 -2.25 20.09 -8.46
N ASN A 35 -2.76 20.50 -9.62
CA ASN A 35 -3.18 19.58 -10.67
C ASN A 35 -1.98 18.88 -11.31
N GLU A 36 -0.90 19.61 -11.63
CA GLU A 36 0.34 18.99 -12.16
C GLU A 36 0.90 17.95 -11.19
N PHE A 37 1.00 18.29 -9.90
CA PHE A 37 1.49 17.36 -8.89
C PHE A 37 0.58 16.12 -8.75
N ALA A 38 -0.74 16.32 -8.80
CA ALA A 38 -1.70 15.22 -8.73
C ALA A 38 -1.61 14.30 -9.95
N ASP A 39 -1.45 14.86 -11.15
CA ASP A 39 -1.29 14.09 -12.39
C ASP A 39 0.03 13.32 -12.41
N GLU A 40 1.12 13.91 -11.93
CA GLU A 40 2.41 13.25 -11.83
C GLU A 40 2.39 12.11 -10.79
N ALA A 41 1.78 12.34 -9.62
CA ALA A 41 1.58 11.30 -8.62
C ALA A 41 0.70 10.15 -9.15
N LYS A 42 -0.37 10.47 -9.88
CA LYS A 42 -1.26 9.48 -10.49
C LYS A 42 -0.55 8.69 -11.59
N LYS A 43 0.28 9.35 -12.39
CA LYS A 43 1.09 8.71 -13.43
C LYS A 43 2.12 7.75 -12.81
N ALA A 44 2.84 8.17 -11.79
CA ALA A 44 3.79 7.32 -11.07
C ALA A 44 3.12 6.09 -10.43
N ALA A 45 1.91 6.27 -9.85
CA ALA A 45 1.14 5.17 -9.29
C ALA A 45 0.68 4.17 -10.37
N ASN A 46 0.27 4.66 -11.54
CA ASN A 46 -0.13 3.83 -12.66
C ASN A 46 1.05 3.04 -13.23
N GLU A 47 2.20 3.69 -13.47
CA GLU A 47 3.43 3.02 -13.95
C GLU A 47 3.92 1.95 -12.95
N PHE A 48 3.86 2.23 -11.65
CA PHE A 48 4.19 1.23 -10.62
C PHE A 48 3.22 0.05 -10.65
N THR A 49 1.92 0.31 -10.80
CA THR A 49 0.89 -0.73 -10.84
C THR A 49 1.01 -1.59 -12.08
N GLU A 50 1.29 -0.99 -13.25
CA GLU A 50 1.54 -1.71 -14.50
C GLU A 50 2.82 -2.54 -14.41
N GLY A 51 3.94 -1.97 -13.93
CA GLY A 51 5.18 -2.72 -13.74
C GLY A 51 5.03 -3.87 -12.74
N ALA A 52 4.28 -3.67 -11.64
CA ALA A 52 3.95 -4.74 -10.72
C ALA A 52 3.06 -5.81 -11.38
N LYS A 53 2.10 -5.41 -12.21
CA LYS A 53 1.20 -6.34 -12.90
C LYS A 53 1.93 -7.15 -13.99
N GLU A 54 2.82 -6.53 -14.76
CA GLU A 54 3.62 -7.22 -15.77
C GLU A 54 4.59 -8.22 -15.15
N ALA A 55 5.30 -7.83 -14.08
CA ALA A 55 6.13 -8.75 -13.30
C ALA A 55 5.31 -9.90 -12.70
N MET A 56 4.04 -9.64 -12.33
CA MET A 56 3.12 -10.67 -11.88
C MET A 56 2.56 -11.53 -13.02
N ASP A 57 2.30 -11.03 -14.23
CA ASP A 57 1.75 -11.87 -15.31
C ASP A 57 2.81 -12.82 -15.92
N GLU A 58 4.08 -12.41 -15.95
CA GLU A 58 5.20 -13.23 -16.46
C GLU A 58 5.44 -14.51 -15.64
N LEU A 59 4.97 -14.53 -14.40
CA LEU A 59 5.19 -15.60 -13.42
C LEU A 59 3.99 -16.58 -13.28
N GLY A 60 2.96 -16.51 -14.13
CA GLY A 60 1.58 -17.05 -14.00
C GLY A 60 1.32 -18.43 -13.33
N GLY A 61 2.25 -19.40 -13.40
CA GLY A 61 2.15 -20.71 -12.72
C GLY A 61 3.07 -20.87 -11.50
N GLU A 62 4.27 -20.29 -11.58
CA GLU A 62 5.30 -20.21 -10.53
C GLU A 62 4.95 -19.17 -9.45
N ASN A 63 4.02 -18.27 -9.77
CA ASN A 63 3.64 -17.08 -9.02
C ASN A 63 3.22 -17.31 -7.59
N LYS A 64 2.23 -18.19 -7.38
CA LYS A 64 1.69 -18.39 -6.02
C LYS A 64 2.73 -18.99 -5.11
N LYS A 65 3.67 -19.78 -5.66
CA LYS A 65 4.81 -20.33 -4.94
C LYS A 65 5.80 -19.23 -4.59
N LEU A 66 6.22 -18.44 -5.58
CA LEU A 66 7.23 -17.41 -5.41
C LEU A 66 6.74 -16.28 -4.49
N ILE A 67 5.52 -15.77 -4.74
CA ILE A 67 4.90 -14.72 -3.93
C ILE A 67 4.61 -15.25 -2.51
N ALA A 68 4.05 -16.45 -2.34
CA ALA A 68 3.84 -17.00 -1.00
C ALA A 68 5.18 -17.24 -0.28
N GLY A 69 6.22 -17.68 -0.98
CA GLY A 69 7.56 -17.91 -0.44
C GLY A 69 8.23 -16.62 0.05
N ILE A 70 8.26 -15.59 -0.80
CA ILE A 70 8.86 -14.29 -0.45
C ILE A 70 8.07 -13.60 0.66
N LEU A 71 6.74 -13.58 0.58
CA LEU A 71 5.92 -12.97 1.65
C LEU A 71 6.01 -13.74 2.96
N ALA A 72 6.24 -15.06 2.93
CA ALA A 72 6.48 -15.83 4.13
C ALA A 72 7.84 -15.49 4.77
N ILE A 73 8.85 -15.11 3.98
CA ILE A 73 10.15 -14.67 4.51
C ILE A 73 10.07 -13.25 5.09
N VAL A 74 9.48 -12.30 4.34
CA VAL A 74 9.48 -10.88 4.72
C VAL A 74 8.39 -10.57 5.74
N LEU A 75 7.20 -11.16 5.58
CA LEU A 75 5.99 -10.87 6.35
C LEU A 75 5.37 -12.15 6.95
N GLY A 76 6.18 -13.18 7.18
CA GLY A 76 5.73 -14.48 7.68
C GLY A 76 5.11 -14.43 9.07
N SER A 77 5.60 -13.54 9.94
CA SER A 77 5.03 -13.33 11.27
C SER A 77 3.58 -12.85 11.22
N LEU A 78 3.18 -12.16 10.15
CA LEU A 78 1.81 -11.69 9.95
C LEU A 78 0.90 -12.74 9.29
N GLY A 79 1.46 -13.82 8.74
CA GLY A 79 0.72 -14.88 8.05
C GLY A 79 0.19 -14.49 6.67
N ILE A 80 0.74 -13.45 6.04
CA ILE A 80 0.20 -12.90 4.79
C ILE A 80 0.28 -13.92 3.64
N HIS A 81 1.34 -14.73 3.63
CA HIS A 81 1.55 -15.80 2.65
C HIS A 81 0.43 -16.84 2.61
N LYS A 82 -0.32 -17.03 3.71
CA LYS A 82 -1.47 -17.94 3.77
C LYS A 82 -2.68 -17.41 2.99
N PHE A 83 -2.88 -16.10 2.95
CA PHE A 83 -4.01 -15.51 2.24
C PHE A 83 -3.91 -15.69 0.73
N ILE A 84 -2.70 -15.68 0.17
CA ILE A 84 -2.45 -15.91 -1.27
C ILE A 84 -2.87 -17.32 -1.69
N LEU A 85 -2.69 -18.29 -0.81
CA LEU A 85 -3.05 -19.69 -1.03
C LEU A 85 -4.54 -19.96 -0.73
N GLY A 86 -5.29 -18.96 -0.27
CA GLY A 86 -6.70 -19.10 0.08
C GLY A 86 -6.94 -19.69 1.47
N TYR A 87 -5.91 -19.75 2.32
CA TYR A 87 -5.98 -20.18 3.72
C TYR A 87 -6.33 -19.01 4.65
N GLN A 88 -7.51 -18.41 4.41
CA GLN A 88 -7.96 -17.22 5.13
C GLN A 88 -8.09 -17.46 6.64
N LYS A 89 -8.54 -18.66 7.05
CA LYS A 89 -8.70 -18.99 8.47
C LYS A 89 -7.35 -19.07 9.16
N GLU A 90 -6.40 -19.73 8.53
CA GLU A 90 -5.07 -19.97 9.05
C GLU A 90 -4.24 -18.69 9.08
N GLY A 91 -4.35 -17.84 8.06
CA GLY A 91 -3.76 -16.50 8.07
C GLY A 91 -4.28 -15.64 9.22
N ILE A 92 -5.59 -15.65 9.50
CA ILE A 92 -6.17 -14.93 10.63
C ILE A 92 -5.70 -15.51 11.96
N ILE A 93 -5.66 -16.85 12.10
CA ILE A 93 -5.14 -17.49 13.32
C ILE A 93 -3.70 -17.05 13.55
N MET A 94 -2.87 -17.07 12.50
CA MET A 94 -1.47 -16.67 12.59
C MET A 94 -1.34 -15.20 13.02
N LEU A 95 -2.13 -14.30 12.43
CA LEU A 95 -2.15 -12.87 12.77
C LEU A 95 -2.61 -12.62 14.22
N VAL A 96 -3.71 -13.26 14.65
CA VAL A 96 -4.22 -13.13 16.03
C VAL A 96 -3.24 -13.71 17.02
N CYS A 97 -2.64 -14.88 16.74
CA CYS A 97 -1.59 -15.45 17.59
C CYS A 97 -0.39 -14.52 17.68
N THR A 98 0.12 -14.00 16.57
CA THR A 98 1.25 -13.06 16.56
C THR A 98 0.95 -11.80 17.36
N VAL A 99 -0.24 -11.20 17.20
CA VAL A 99 -0.62 -9.98 17.92
C VAL A 99 -0.87 -10.26 19.39
N ALA A 100 -1.66 -11.29 19.74
CA ALA A 100 -2.01 -11.60 21.12
C ALA A 100 -0.81 -12.14 21.91
N LEU A 101 -0.10 -13.15 21.38
CA LEU A 101 1.09 -13.70 22.03
C LEU A 101 2.22 -12.68 21.99
N GLY A 102 2.42 -11.97 20.87
CA GLY A 102 3.43 -10.91 20.78
C GLY A 102 3.18 -9.79 21.79
N ALA A 103 1.94 -9.34 21.98
CA ALA A 103 1.63 -8.31 22.98
C ALA A 103 1.84 -8.81 24.41
N ILE A 104 1.42 -10.04 24.73
CA ILE A 104 1.56 -10.61 26.08
C ILE A 104 3.02 -10.93 26.43
N THR A 105 3.82 -11.35 25.45
CA THR A 105 5.20 -11.83 25.65
C THR A 105 6.27 -10.82 25.20
N CYS A 106 5.89 -9.55 25.02
CA CYS A 106 6.79 -8.47 24.60
C CYS A 106 7.58 -8.80 23.30
N GLY A 107 6.88 -9.33 22.29
CA GLY A 107 7.42 -9.64 20.97
C GLY A 107 7.96 -11.06 20.79
N ILE A 108 8.15 -11.84 21.86
CA ILE A 108 8.72 -13.20 21.75
C ILE A 108 7.80 -14.14 20.95
N GLY A 109 6.49 -14.08 21.21
CA GLY A 109 5.49 -14.83 20.47
C GLY A 109 5.50 -14.47 18.98
N ALA A 110 5.72 -13.20 18.64
CA ALA A 110 5.84 -12.77 17.26
C ALA A 110 7.11 -13.30 16.58
N SER A 111 8.23 -13.42 17.31
CA SER A 111 9.46 -14.03 16.81
C SER A 111 9.30 -15.52 16.49
N VAL A 112 8.57 -16.27 17.33
CA VAL A 112 8.27 -17.69 17.08
C VAL A 112 7.41 -17.85 15.82
N MET A 113 6.38 -17.01 15.67
CA MET A 113 5.53 -17.02 14.48
C MET A 113 6.32 -16.59 13.22
N GLY A 114 7.26 -15.66 13.36
CA GLY A 114 8.19 -15.27 12.30
C GLY A 114 9.09 -16.42 11.84
N LEU A 115 9.58 -17.25 12.76
CA LEU A 115 10.35 -18.45 12.42
C LEU A 115 9.51 -19.48 11.66
N ILE A 116 8.25 -19.68 12.07
CA ILE A 116 7.33 -20.58 11.35
C ILE A 116 7.12 -20.07 9.92
N GLY A 117 6.84 -18.78 9.75
CA GLY A 117 6.71 -18.15 8.43
C GLY A 117 7.98 -18.28 7.59
N LEU A 118 9.16 -18.03 8.18
CA LEU A 118 10.45 -18.18 7.49
C LEU A 118 10.67 -19.60 6.97
N ILE A 119 10.42 -20.61 7.81
CA ILE A 119 10.56 -22.03 7.43
C ILE A 119 9.59 -22.37 6.29
N GLU A 120 8.33 -21.93 6.38
CA GLU A 120 7.36 -22.15 5.31
C GLU A 120 7.76 -21.44 4.01
N GLY A 121 8.33 -20.23 4.10
CA GLY A 121 8.83 -19.50 2.93
C GLY A 121 9.94 -20.24 2.22
N ILE A 122 10.89 -20.80 2.97
CA ILE A 122 11.95 -21.64 2.40
C ILE A 122 11.35 -22.91 1.78
N ILE A 123 10.42 -23.59 2.45
CA ILE A 123 9.76 -24.80 1.91
C ILE A 123 9.03 -24.50 0.59
N TYR A 124 8.34 -23.37 0.52
CA TYR A 124 7.63 -22.97 -0.71
C TYR A 124 8.61 -22.72 -1.85
N LEU A 125 9.70 -21.98 -1.60
CA LEU A 125 10.70 -21.66 -2.63
C LEU A 125 11.54 -22.86 -3.05
N THR A 126 11.74 -23.84 -2.17
CA THR A 126 12.56 -25.04 -2.44
C THR A 126 11.79 -26.19 -3.06
N LYS A 127 10.45 -26.14 -3.06
CA LYS A 127 9.61 -27.13 -3.74
C LYS A 127 9.54 -26.89 -5.24
N SER A 128 9.40 -27.97 -6.00
CA SER A 128 9.05 -27.88 -7.41
C SER A 128 7.63 -27.35 -7.58
N ASP A 129 7.34 -26.66 -8.68
CA ASP A 129 6.03 -26.04 -8.91
C ASP A 129 4.89 -27.06 -8.92
N ALA A 130 5.13 -28.24 -9.50
CA ALA A 130 4.16 -29.33 -9.51
C ALA A 130 3.88 -29.87 -8.10
N GLU A 131 4.91 -30.03 -7.26
CA GLU A 131 4.70 -30.44 -5.88
C GLU A 131 3.99 -29.37 -5.06
N PHE A 132 4.37 -28.11 -5.25
CA PHE A 132 3.76 -26.98 -4.56
C PHE A 132 2.26 -26.88 -4.89
N TYR A 133 1.93 -26.96 -6.18
CA TYR A 133 0.55 -26.92 -6.64
C TYR A 133 -0.28 -28.06 -6.06
N ASN A 134 0.22 -29.30 -6.17
CA ASN A 134 -0.48 -30.47 -5.64
C ASN A 134 -0.62 -30.44 -4.12
N THR A 135 0.37 -29.93 -3.39
CA THR A 135 0.37 -29.93 -1.92
C THR A 135 -0.46 -28.78 -1.35
N TYR A 136 -0.26 -27.56 -1.84
CA TYR A 136 -0.80 -26.34 -1.22
C TYR A 136 -1.96 -25.70 -2.00
N GLN A 137 -2.15 -26.02 -3.27
CA GLN A 137 -3.30 -25.49 -4.00
C GLN A 137 -4.42 -26.52 -4.08
N VAL A 138 -4.10 -27.76 -4.51
CA VAL A 138 -5.07 -28.85 -4.63
C VAL A 138 -5.26 -29.57 -3.30
N GLY A 139 -4.18 -30.04 -2.70
CA GLY A 139 -4.18 -30.79 -1.43
C GLY A 139 -4.49 -29.93 -0.20
N ARG A 140 -4.52 -28.60 -0.36
CA ARG A 140 -4.90 -27.63 0.67
C ARG A 140 -4.19 -27.86 2.03
N LYS A 141 -2.90 -28.22 2.01
CA LYS A 141 -2.08 -28.38 3.22
C LYS A 141 -1.82 -27.02 3.90
N PRO A 142 -2.45 -26.71 5.04
CA PRO A 142 -2.43 -25.36 5.59
C PRO A 142 -1.16 -25.01 6.37
N TRP A 143 -0.38 -26.00 6.83
CA TRP A 143 0.85 -25.82 7.60
C TRP A 143 1.91 -26.81 7.12
N PHE A 144 3.17 -26.35 7.05
CA PHE A 144 4.37 -27.08 6.61
C PHE A 144 4.08 -28.17 5.59
#